data_AF-A0A925HK55-F1
#
_entry.id   AF-A0A925HK55-F1
#
_cell.length_a   1.000
_cell.length_b   1.000
_cell.length_c   1.000
_cell.angle_alpha   90.00
_cell.angle_beta   90.00
_cell.angle_gamma   90.00
#
_symmetry.space_group_name_H-M   'P 1'
#
loop_
_entity.id
_entity.type
_entity.pdbx_description
1 polymer ?
#
loop_
_entity_poly.entity_id
_entity_poly.type
_entity_poly.pdbx_seq_one_letter_code
_entity_poly.pdbx_strand_id
1 'polypeptide(L)'
;MSADAGEQGKQDGAGGAEGAPAVLAEAVTLVKGRHRWTFVCGKGDEQRLLTYVAGLAGREGVPFDLFDAALVSHQITGRLHSGLNRVDEGEGTAH
;
A
#
# COMPACT_ATOMS: atom_id res chain seq x y z
N MET A 1 -9.45 39.48 41.58
CA MET A 1 -8.56 39.52 40.40
C MET A 1 -7.41 38.57 40.69
N SER A 2 -7.54 37.31 40.27
CA SER A 2 -6.51 36.28 40.40
C SER A 2 -6.19 35.78 39.00
N ALA A 3 -4.95 35.99 38.56
CA ALA A 3 -4.42 35.41 37.33
C ALA A 3 -3.67 34.13 37.74
N ASP A 4 -4.24 32.99 37.39
CA ASP A 4 -3.63 31.67 37.53
C ASP A 4 -2.95 31.31 36.21
N ALA A 5 -1.66 31.02 36.29
CA ALA A 5 -0.80 30.70 35.17
C ALA A 5 -0.97 29.21 34.81
N GLY A 6 -1.74 28.94 33.75
CA GLY A 6 -1.91 27.61 33.19
C GLY A 6 -0.72 27.22 32.31
N GLU A 7 0.10 26.31 32.85
CA GLU A 7 1.11 25.52 32.17
C GLU A 7 0.45 24.52 31.20
N GLN A 8 0.81 24.57 29.91
CA GLN A 8 0.50 23.50 28.96
C GLN A 8 1.71 23.25 28.07
N GLY A 9 2.57 22.33 28.49
CA GLY A 9 3.43 21.62 27.55
C GLY A 9 2.62 20.57 26.81
N LYS A 10 2.80 20.42 25.49
CA LYS A 10 2.66 19.11 24.84
C LYS A 10 3.24 19.07 23.42
N GLN A 11 4.01 18.00 23.20
CA GLN A 11 4.26 17.28 21.95
C GLN A 11 5.13 17.94 20.89
N ASP A 12 6.33 17.38 20.70
CA ASP A 12 6.84 17.01 19.37
C ASP A 12 7.88 15.89 19.56
N GLY A 13 7.55 14.69 19.09
CA GLY A 13 8.43 13.54 19.26
C GLY A 13 7.84 12.20 18.81
N ALA A 14 6.98 12.19 17.80
CA ALA A 14 6.62 10.97 17.08
C ALA A 14 7.54 10.83 15.87
N GLY A 15 8.77 10.36 16.11
CA GLY A 15 9.72 9.98 15.07
C GLY A 15 10.10 8.52 15.20
N GLY A 16 9.14 7.65 15.51
CA GLY A 16 9.32 6.21 15.47
C GLY A 16 9.52 5.76 14.04
N ALA A 17 10.77 5.74 13.58
CA ALA A 17 11.20 4.86 12.51
C ALA A 17 11.28 3.43 13.08
N GLU A 18 10.14 2.92 13.55
CA GLU A 18 10.01 1.53 13.96
C GLU A 18 9.84 0.71 12.69
N GLY A 19 10.82 -0.16 12.45
CA GLY A 19 10.85 -1.05 11.32
C GLY A 19 9.55 -1.84 11.22
N ALA A 20 8.72 -1.51 10.23
CA ALA A 20 7.73 -2.44 9.77
C ALA A 20 8.49 -3.65 9.18
N PRO A 21 8.08 -4.90 9.50
CA PRO A 21 8.66 -6.06 8.85
C PRO A 21 8.55 -5.84 7.35
N ALA A 22 9.53 -6.31 6.58
CA ALA A 22 9.43 -6.39 5.14
C ALA A 22 8.31 -7.40 4.79
N VAL A 23 7.06 -6.98 5.00
CA VAL A 23 5.88 -7.61 4.43
C VAL A 23 6.18 -7.64 2.94
N LEU A 24 6.18 -8.84 2.36
CA LEU A 24 6.42 -9.07 0.94
C LEU A 24 5.44 -8.22 0.14
N ALA A 25 5.85 -6.99 -0.15
CA ALA A 25 5.04 -5.98 -0.78
C ALA A 25 5.33 -6.06 -2.27
N GLU A 26 4.34 -6.53 -3.02
CA GLU A 26 4.44 -6.68 -4.46
C GLU A 26 4.24 -5.32 -5.12
N ALA A 27 5.20 -4.91 -5.94
CA ALA A 27 5.13 -3.65 -6.67
C ALA A 27 4.65 -3.89 -8.11
N VAL A 28 3.63 -3.14 -8.54
CA VAL A 28 3.14 -3.09 -9.91
C VAL A 28 3.44 -1.71 -10.48
N THR A 29 4.18 -1.68 -11.59
CA THR A 29 4.47 -0.43 -12.30
C THR A 29 3.72 -0.40 -13.63
N LEU A 30 2.92 0.64 -13.83
CA LEU A 30 2.30 0.98 -15.10
C LEU A 30 3.09 2.12 -15.75
N VAL A 31 3.42 1.97 -17.03
CA VAL A 31 4.04 3.02 -17.85
C VAL A 31 3.14 3.31 -19.04
N LYS A 32 2.69 4.57 -19.18
CA LYS A 32 1.86 5.03 -20.30
C LYS A 32 2.44 6.33 -20.84
N GLY A 33 3.03 6.28 -22.03
CA GLY A 33 3.74 7.43 -22.61
C GLY A 33 4.87 7.92 -21.70
N ARG A 34 4.75 9.15 -21.19
CA ARG A 34 5.71 9.78 -20.26
C ARG A 34 5.34 9.62 -18.78
N HIS A 35 4.22 8.95 -18.50
CA HIS A 35 3.71 8.79 -17.14
C HIS A 35 4.06 7.41 -16.60
N ARG A 36 4.49 7.38 -15.34
CA ARG A 36 4.82 6.16 -14.61
C ARG A 36 4.10 6.19 -13.28
N TRP A 37 3.32 5.14 -13.02
CA TRP A 37 2.70 4.90 -11.73
C TRP A 37 3.27 3.63 -11.14
N THR A 38 3.74 3.70 -9.91
CA THR A 38 4.20 2.52 -9.16
C THR A 38 3.28 2.37 -7.96
N PHE A 39 2.62 1.22 -7.92
CA PHE A 39 1.70 0.81 -6.89
C PHE A 39 2.38 -0.28 -6.06
N VAL A 40 2.37 -0.14 -4.74
CA VAL A 40 2.93 -1.14 -3.83
C VAL A 40 1.76 -1.75 -3.06
N CYS A 41 1.64 -3.07 -3.12
CA CYS A 41 0.58 -3.82 -2.46
C CYS A 41 1.19 -4.75 -1.42
N GLY A 42 0.89 -4.50 -0.13
CA GLY A 42 1.11 -5.50 0.90
C GLY A 42 0.06 -6.61 0.82
N LYS A 43 0.38 -7.77 1.41
CA LYS A 43 -0.58 -8.87 1.60
C LYS A 43 -1.72 -8.39 2.51
N GLY A 44 -2.96 -8.42 2.02
CA GLY A 44 -4.15 -7.92 2.73
C GLY A 44 -4.54 -6.46 2.42
N ASP A 45 -3.71 -5.70 1.69
CA ASP A 45 -4.01 -4.31 1.29
C ASP A 45 -4.61 -4.22 -0.13
N GLU A 46 -4.94 -5.35 -0.75
CA GLU A 46 -5.36 -5.43 -2.16
C GLU A 46 -6.60 -4.58 -2.43
N GLN A 47 -7.62 -4.72 -1.59
CA GLN A 47 -8.89 -3.99 -1.73
C GLN A 47 -8.69 -2.48 -1.64
N ARG A 48 -7.78 -2.04 -0.77
CA ARG A 48 -7.44 -0.63 -0.62
C ARG A 48 -6.75 -0.10 -1.86
N LEU A 49 -5.84 -0.89 -2.44
CA LEU A 49 -5.14 -0.51 -3.67
C LEU A 49 -6.09 -0.51 -4.88
N LEU A 50 -6.97 -1.49 -5.01
CA LEU A 50 -8.00 -1.54 -6.06
C LEU A 50 -8.93 -0.32 -5.99
N THR A 51 -9.36 0.05 -4.79
CA THR A 51 -10.18 1.24 -4.56
C THR A 51 -9.43 2.52 -4.97
N TYR A 52 -8.14 2.62 -4.62
CA TYR A 52 -7.31 3.76 -5.01
C TYR A 52 -7.14 3.86 -6.53
N VAL A 53 -6.87 2.74 -7.20
CA VAL A 53 -6.69 2.64 -8.65
C VAL A 53 -7.98 3.00 -9.39
N ALA A 54 -9.14 2.54 -8.91
CA ALA A 54 -10.44 2.93 -9.47
C ALA A 54 -10.71 4.44 -9.29
N GLY A 55 -10.36 4.99 -8.12
CA GLY A 55 -10.47 6.44 -7.89
C GLY A 55 -9.53 7.27 -8.78
N LEU A 56 -8.35 6.74 -9.12
CA LEU A 56 -7.40 7.40 -10.01
C LEU A 56 -7.96 7.53 -11.44
N ALA A 57 -8.68 6.52 -11.92
CA ALA A 57 -9.34 6.54 -13.24
C ALA A 57 -10.50 7.54 -13.33
N GLY A 58 -11.09 7.93 -12.20
CA GLY A 58 -12.16 8.93 -12.15
C GLY A 58 -11.67 10.38 -12.03
N ARG A 59 -10.35 10.61 -11.92
CA ARG A 59 -9.80 11.96 -11.75
C ARG A 59 -9.57 12.65 -13.09
N GLU A 60 -10.20 13.82 -13.26
CA GLU A 60 -9.88 14.70 -14.38
C GLU A 60 -8.42 15.18 -14.31
N GLY A 61 -7.77 15.25 -15.48
CA GLY A 61 -6.39 15.71 -15.60
C GLY A 61 -5.32 14.65 -15.33
N VAL A 62 -5.70 13.41 -14.96
CA VAL A 62 -4.77 12.28 -14.87
C VAL A 62 -4.92 11.43 -16.15
N PRO A 63 -3.82 11.12 -16.87
CA PRO A 63 -3.86 10.28 -18.07
C PRO A 63 -3.93 8.79 -17.71
N PHE A 64 -4.80 8.44 -16.77
CA PHE A 64 -5.03 7.11 -16.25
C PHE A 64 -6.52 6.83 -16.39
N ASP A 65 -6.88 5.82 -17.17
CA ASP A 65 -8.29 5.54 -17.52
C ASP A 65 -8.80 4.24 -16.88
N LEU A 66 -10.09 3.95 -17.08
CA LEU A 66 -10.73 2.75 -16.53
C LEU A 66 -10.07 1.46 -17.04
N PHE A 67 -9.50 1.49 -18.24
CA PHE A 67 -8.79 0.35 -18.80
C PHE A 67 -7.46 0.13 -18.07
N ASP A 68 -6.69 1.18 -17.83
CA ASP A 68 -5.48 1.13 -17.00
C ASP A 68 -5.79 0.59 -15.60
N ALA A 69 -6.91 1.03 -15.00
CA ALA A 69 -7.37 0.54 -13.70
C ALA A 69 -7.65 -0.96 -13.70
N ALA A 70 -8.39 -1.44 -14.70
CA ALA A 70 -8.69 -2.86 -14.86
C ALA A 70 -7.42 -3.69 -15.10
N LEU A 71 -6.47 -3.16 -15.88
CA LEU A 71 -5.18 -3.81 -16.15
C LEU A 71 -4.35 -3.97 -14.88
N VAL A 72 -4.20 -2.90 -14.09
CA VAL A 72 -3.48 -2.93 -12.81
C VAL A 72 -4.15 -3.89 -11.83
N SER A 73 -5.48 -3.87 -11.75
CA SER A 73 -6.27 -4.77 -10.90
C SER A 73 -6.05 -6.24 -11.26
N HIS A 74 -6.06 -6.55 -12.56
CA HIS A 74 -5.81 -7.91 -13.06
C HIS A 74 -4.38 -8.38 -12.73
N GLN A 75 -3.38 -7.50 -12.89
CA GLN A 75 -1.98 -7.83 -12.59
C GLN A 75 -1.74 -8.08 -11.09
N ILE A 76 -2.33 -7.25 -10.22
CA ILE A 76 -2.27 -7.44 -8.77
C ILE A 76 -2.89 -8.79 -8.40
N THR A 77 -4.09 -9.06 -8.90
CA THR A 77 -4.82 -10.30 -8.64
C THR A 77 -4.05 -11.52 -9.16
N GLY A 78 -3.52 -11.47 -10.38
CA GLY A 78 -2.76 -12.59 -10.98
C GLY A 78 -1.42 -12.88 -10.29
N ARG A 79 -0.73 -11.85 -9.80
CA ARG A 79 0.53 -12.00 -9.07
C ARG A 79 0.32 -12.52 -7.65
N LEU A 80 -0.69 -12.02 -6.95
CA LEU A 80 -1.00 -12.46 -5.59
C LEU A 80 -1.55 -13.88 -5.56
N HIS A 81 -2.35 -14.29 -6.54
CA HIS A 81 -2.74 -15.70 -6.68
C HIS A 81 -1.56 -16.62 -7.02
N SER A 82 -0.57 -16.14 -7.79
CA SER A 82 0.67 -16.91 -8.02
C SER A 82 1.54 -17.03 -6.76
N GLY A 83 1.47 -16.05 -5.84
CA GLY A 83 2.15 -16.08 -4.54
C GLY A 83 1.39 -16.83 -3.43
N LEU A 84 0.07 -17.03 -3.57
CA LEU A 84 -0.78 -17.74 -2.60
C LEU A 84 -0.59 -19.27 -2.60
N ASN A 85 0.18 -19.83 -3.55
CA ASN A 85 0.45 -21.27 -3.63
C ASN A 85 1.76 -21.71 -2.96
N ARG A 86 2.42 -20.85 -2.17
CA ARG A 86 3.46 -21.33 -1.25
C ARG A 86 2.78 -21.78 0.03
N VAL A 87 2.29 -23.02 0.02
CA VAL A 87 1.98 -23.75 1.24
C VAL A 87 3.28 -23.83 2.02
N ASP A 88 3.36 -23.09 3.12
CA ASP A 88 4.39 -23.25 4.13
C ASP A 88 4.05 -24.53 4.89
N GLU A 89 4.42 -25.67 4.32
CA GLU A 89 4.40 -26.95 5.01
C GLU A 89 5.85 -27.41 5.19
N GLY A 90 6.42 -26.99 6.31
CA GLY A 90 7.73 -27.39 6.79
C GLY A 90 7.91 -27.11 8.27
N GLU A 91 6.83 -27.24 9.06
CA GLU A 91 6.90 -27.35 10.51
C GLU A 91 7.46 -28.74 10.89
N GLY A 92 8.43 -28.75 11.82
CA GLY A 92 8.86 -29.91 12.59
C GLY A 92 10.02 -30.69 11.95
N THR A 93 11.12 -31.02 12.62
CA THR A 93 11.44 -31.01 14.05
C THR A 93 12.94 -31.21 14.17
N ALA A 94 13.54 -30.53 15.14
CA ALA A 94 14.89 -30.78 15.62
C ALA A 94 15.06 -32.23 16.08
N HIS A 95 16.21 -32.85 15.78
CA HIS A 95 17.02 -33.53 16.80
C HIS A 95 18.45 -33.82 16.32
#